data_AF-A0A7C3HPR2-F1
#
_entry.id   AF-A0A7C3HPR2-F1
#
_cell.length_a   1.000
_cell.length_b   1.000
_cell.length_c   1.000
_cell.angle_alpha   90.00
_cell.angle_beta   90.00
_cell.angle_gamma   90.00
#
_symmetry.space_group_name_H-M   'P 1'
#
loop_
_entity.id
_entity.type
_entity.pdbx_description
1 polymer ?
#
loop_
_entity_poly.entity_id
_entity_poly.type
_entity_poly.pdbx_seq_one_letter_code
_entity_poly.pdbx_strand_id
1 'polypeptide(L)'
;MEYWSTRTVESARHPGVRYVIRRPSLQRRADITRRVRDLLAELEYRAAGETLEDRLAAAELESRIDRLYLEWGLERIEGLAVDGRDCDVQTLIERGPEELGKEIAEAIRRECRLGEEERKN
;
A
#
# COMPACT_ATOMS: atom_id res chain seq x y z
N MET A 1 -20.75 -16.52 10.19
CA MET A 1 -19.67 -15.52 10.19
C MET A 1 -19.78 -14.77 8.87
N GLU A 2 -20.07 -13.47 8.91
CA GLU A 2 -20.09 -12.63 7.70
C GLU A 2 -18.67 -12.13 7.43
N TYR A 3 -18.16 -12.38 6.22
CA TYR A 3 -16.84 -11.94 5.80
C TYR A 3 -16.97 -10.70 4.92
N TRP A 4 -16.56 -9.56 5.47
CA TRP A 4 -16.42 -8.33 4.68
C TRP A 4 -15.12 -8.39 3.88
N SER A 5 -15.23 -8.35 2.56
CA SER A 5 -14.09 -8.34 1.64
C SER A 5 -13.37 -6.98 1.58
N THR A 6 -13.83 -6.00 2.35
CA THR A 6 -13.31 -4.64 2.41
C THR A 6 -13.26 -4.13 3.84
N ARG A 7 -12.41 -3.13 4.07
CA ARG A 7 -12.23 -2.42 5.33
C ARG A 7 -12.10 -0.93 5.04
N THR A 8 -12.91 -0.12 5.69
CA THR A 8 -12.78 1.34 5.65
C THR A 8 -11.81 1.79 6.74
N VAL A 9 -10.94 2.73 6.40
CA VAL A 9 -9.94 3.32 7.29
C VAL A 9 -9.98 4.83 7.13
N GLU A 10 -9.87 5.55 8.25
CA GLU A 10 -9.72 7.01 8.27
C GLU A 10 -8.23 7.35 8.26
N SER A 11 -7.83 8.33 7.45
CA SER A 11 -6.43 8.74 7.38
C SER A 11 -6.00 9.41 8.68
N ALA A 12 -4.86 9.00 9.21
CA ALA A 12 -4.28 9.62 10.40
C ALA A 12 -3.54 10.91 10.05
N ARG A 13 -2.95 10.96 8.85
CA ARG A 13 -2.18 12.13 8.37
C ARG A 13 -3.04 13.18 7.65
N HIS A 14 -4.19 12.79 7.11
CA HIS A 14 -5.08 13.69 6.35
C HIS A 14 -6.51 13.67 6.93
N PRO A 15 -6.83 14.52 7.92
CA PRO A 15 -8.17 14.60 8.50
C PRO A 15 -9.25 14.82 7.45
N GLY A 16 -10.34 14.05 7.54
CA GLY A 16 -11.45 14.10 6.57
C GLY A 16 -11.26 13.18 5.36
N VAL A 17 -10.07 12.63 5.14
CA VAL A 17 -9.83 11.59 4.13
C VAL A 17 -10.14 10.22 4.69
N ARG A 18 -10.91 9.43 3.95
CA ARG A 18 -11.19 8.02 4.25
C ARG A 18 -10.91 7.18 3.02
N TYR A 19 -10.45 5.96 3.23
CA TYR A 19 -10.12 5.07 2.14
C TYR A 19 -10.58 3.64 2.46
N VAL A 20 -10.88 2.89 1.41
CA VAL A 20 -11.35 1.51 1.52
C VAL A 20 -10.32 0.58 0.94
N ILE A 21 -9.79 -0.30 1.78
CA ILE A 21 -8.85 -1.34 1.39
C ILE A 21 -9.55 -2.67 1.30
N ARG A 22 -9.10 -3.53 0.40
CA ARG A 22 -9.60 -4.90 0.27
C ARG A 22 -9.00 -5.79 1.35
N ARG A 23 -9.84 -6.56 2.04
CA ARG A 23 -9.36 -7.69 2.85
C ARG A 23 -9.03 -8.83 1.89
N PRO A 24 -7.77 -9.30 1.85
CA PRO A 24 -7.40 -10.23 0.80
C PRO A 24 -7.85 -11.65 1.13
N SER A 25 -8.34 -12.36 0.12
CA SER A 25 -8.48 -13.81 0.17
C SER A 25 -7.10 -14.47 0.17
N LEU A 26 -7.04 -15.77 0.48
CA LEU A 26 -5.79 -16.55 0.46
C LEU A 26 -5.05 -16.42 -0.89
N GLN A 27 -5.79 -16.56 -1.99
CA GLN A 27 -5.22 -16.49 -3.34
C GLN A 27 -4.67 -15.10 -3.65
N ARG A 28 -5.39 -14.03 -3.28
CA ARG A 28 -4.93 -12.66 -3.50
C ARG A 28 -3.67 -12.37 -2.68
N ARG A 29 -3.60 -12.82 -1.42
CA ARG A 29 -2.37 -12.71 -0.61
C ARG A 29 -1.18 -13.37 -1.29
N ALA A 30 -1.34 -14.61 -1.75
CA ALA A 30 -0.27 -15.31 -2.46
C ALA A 30 0.19 -14.56 -3.73
N ASP A 31 -0.76 -13.98 -4.48
CA ASP A 31 -0.43 -13.19 -5.68
C ASP A 31 0.38 -11.93 -5.36
N ILE A 32 -0.02 -11.11 -4.38
CA ILE A 32 0.73 -9.89 -4.05
C ILE A 32 2.10 -10.24 -3.48
N THR A 33 2.19 -11.23 -2.58
CA THR A 33 3.48 -11.69 -2.03
C THR A 33 4.43 -12.14 -3.12
N ARG A 34 3.93 -12.86 -4.14
CA ARG A 34 4.74 -13.27 -5.30
C ARG A 34 5.22 -12.07 -6.11
N ARG A 35 4.37 -11.04 -6.32
CA ARG A 35 4.72 -9.84 -7.10
C ARG A 35 5.77 -8.96 -6.43
N VAL A 36 5.73 -8.84 -5.11
CA VAL A 36 6.64 -7.93 -4.38
C VAL A 36 7.91 -8.61 -3.87
N ARG A 37 7.99 -9.94 -3.90
CA ARG A 37 9.11 -10.72 -3.32
C ARG A 37 10.46 -10.24 -3.81
N ASP A 38 10.65 -10.17 -5.13
CA ASP A 38 11.96 -9.84 -5.71
C ASP A 38 12.32 -8.37 -5.45
N LEU A 39 11.32 -7.48 -5.43
CA LEU A 39 11.52 -6.07 -5.10
C LEU A 39 11.90 -5.87 -3.63
N LEU A 40 11.32 -6.64 -2.72
CA LEU A 40 11.66 -6.58 -1.29
C LEU A 40 13.08 -7.11 -1.03
N ALA A 41 13.49 -8.17 -1.73
CA ALA A 41 14.86 -8.68 -1.62
C ALA A 41 15.90 -7.68 -2.14
N GLU A 42 15.64 -7.07 -3.30
CA GLU A 42 16.50 -6.00 -3.82
C GLU A 42 16.51 -4.77 -2.91
N LEU A 43 15.35 -4.39 -2.35
CA LEU A 43 15.26 -3.28 -1.41
C LEU A 43 16.13 -3.53 -0.18
N GLU A 44 16.08 -4.73 0.41
CA GLU A 44 16.93 -5.09 1.56
C GLU A 44 18.41 -4.98 1.22
N TYR A 45 18.82 -5.44 0.04
CA TYR A 45 20.20 -5.31 -0.44
C TYR A 45 20.63 -3.84 -0.58
N ARG A 46 19.81 -3.00 -1.23
CA ARG A 46 20.10 -1.58 -1.44
C ARG A 46 20.06 -0.78 -0.15
N ALA A 47 19.12 -1.07 0.75
CA ALA A 47 19.02 -0.39 2.03
C ALA A 47 20.23 -0.68 2.95
N ALA A 48 20.93 -1.80 2.76
CA ALA A 48 22.16 -2.12 3.47
C ALA A 48 23.40 -1.37 2.94
N GLY A 49 23.31 -0.76 1.75
CA GLY A 49 24.38 0.03 1.16
C GLY A 49 24.53 1.42 1.78
N GLU A 50 25.75 1.95 1.78
CA GLU A 50 26.05 3.26 2.38
C GLU A 50 26.14 4.39 1.34
N THR A 51 26.16 4.05 0.04
CA THR A 51 26.36 5.02 -1.04
C THR A 51 25.09 5.84 -1.32
N LEU A 52 25.25 6.98 -1.98
CA LEU A 52 24.12 7.77 -2.47
C LEU A 52 23.28 6.99 -3.50
N GLU A 53 23.94 6.21 -4.36
CA GLU A 53 23.28 5.38 -5.37
C GLU A 53 22.38 4.33 -4.71
N ASP A 54 22.88 3.65 -3.68
CA ASP A 54 22.13 2.65 -2.93
C ASP A 54 20.89 3.26 -2.27
N ARG A 55 21.01 4.45 -1.66
CA ARG A 55 19.86 5.15 -1.05
C ARG A 55 18.81 5.56 -2.07
N LEU A 56 19.22 6.05 -3.24
CA LEU A 56 18.30 6.43 -4.31
C LEU A 56 17.59 5.20 -4.88
N ALA A 57 18.32 4.10 -5.11
CA ALA A 57 17.75 2.85 -5.57
C ALA A 57 16.76 2.25 -4.56
N ALA A 58 17.10 2.30 -3.26
CA ALA A 58 16.19 1.87 -2.20
C ALA A 58 14.89 2.69 -2.20
N ALA A 59 14.99 4.02 -2.27
CA ALA A 59 13.80 4.89 -2.29
C ALA A 59 12.90 4.61 -3.51
N GLU A 60 13.49 4.40 -4.70
CA GLU A 60 12.73 4.01 -5.90
C GLU A 60 11.99 2.68 -5.71
N LEU A 61 12.67 1.68 -5.13
CA LEU A 61 12.07 0.37 -4.85
C LEU A 61 10.94 0.48 -3.83
N GLU A 62 11.08 1.27 -2.78
CA GLU A 62 10.01 1.53 -1.81
C GLU A 62 8.78 2.11 -2.50
N SER A 63 8.95 3.18 -3.28
CA SER A 63 7.85 3.81 -4.04
C SER A 63 7.18 2.82 -4.99
N ARG A 64 7.96 1.96 -5.65
CA ARG A 64 7.42 0.95 -6.57
C ARG A 64 6.61 -0.12 -5.84
N ILE A 65 7.07 -0.57 -4.67
CA ILE A 65 6.35 -1.55 -3.85
C ILE A 65 5.07 -0.92 -3.30
N ASP A 66 5.11 0.32 -2.82
CA ASP A 66 3.92 1.04 -2.34
C ASP A 66 2.87 1.18 -3.43
N ARG A 67 3.28 1.60 -4.63
CA ARG A 67 2.41 1.64 -5.81
C ARG A 67 1.75 0.28 -6.08
N LEU A 68 2.50 -0.82 -6.06
CA LEU A 68 1.95 -2.16 -6.28
C LEU A 68 0.88 -2.53 -5.24
N TYR A 69 1.09 -2.15 -3.98
CA TYR A 69 0.10 -2.36 -2.94
C TYR A 69 -1.14 -1.50 -3.15
N LEU A 70 -0.99 -0.22 -3.51
CA LEU A 70 -2.09 0.69 -3.81
C LEU A 70 -2.95 0.15 -4.97
N GLU A 71 -2.35 -0.18 -6.11
CA GLU A 71 -3.06 -0.72 -7.29
C GLU A 71 -3.79 -2.03 -6.98
N TRP A 72 -3.23 -2.85 -6.09
CA TRP A 72 -3.78 -4.16 -5.76
C TRP A 72 -4.86 -4.10 -4.67
N GLY A 73 -4.70 -3.22 -3.68
CA GLY A 73 -5.43 -3.28 -2.41
C GLY A 73 -6.37 -2.10 -2.16
N LEU A 74 -6.16 -0.94 -2.76
CA LEU A 74 -7.04 0.22 -2.61
C LEU A 74 -8.25 0.08 -3.53
N GLU A 75 -9.45 0.16 -2.96
CA GLU A 75 -10.70 0.12 -3.72
C GLU A 75 -11.21 1.52 -4.07
N ARG A 76 -11.20 2.43 -3.09
CA ARG A 76 -11.60 3.83 -3.27
C ARG A 76 -11.01 4.71 -2.18
N ILE A 77 -10.97 6.00 -2.47
CA ILE A 77 -10.61 7.07 -1.55
C ILE A 77 -11.69 8.14 -1.62
N GLU A 78 -12.00 8.74 -0.48
CA GLU A 78 -13.06 9.73 -0.30
C GLU A 78 -12.52 10.89 0.53
N GLY A 79 -12.98 12.11 0.27
CA GLY A 79 -12.57 13.30 1.03
C GLY A 79 -11.22 13.89 0.61
N LEU A 80 -10.66 13.43 -0.51
CA LEU A 80 -9.47 14.01 -1.13
C LEU A 80 -9.82 14.59 -2.51
N ALA A 81 -9.51 15.87 -2.70
CA ALA A 81 -9.53 16.51 -4.00
C ALA A 81 -8.11 16.84 -4.45
N VAL A 82 -7.75 16.46 -5.67
CA VAL A 82 -6.46 16.77 -6.30
C VAL A 82 -6.74 17.62 -7.52
N ASP A 83 -6.09 18.78 -7.62
CA ASP A 83 -6.33 19.76 -8.71
C ASP A 83 -7.82 20.13 -8.90
N GLY A 84 -8.59 20.15 -7.80
CA GLY A 84 -10.02 20.48 -7.82
C GLY A 84 -10.94 19.37 -8.34
N ARG A 85 -10.44 18.14 -8.47
CA ARG A 85 -11.22 16.95 -8.86
C ARG A 85 -11.20 15.90 -7.76
N ASP A 86 -12.26 15.12 -7.66
CA ASP A 86 -12.29 13.94 -6.79
C ASP A 86 -11.12 13.03 -7.12
N CYS A 87 -10.41 12.62 -6.08
CA CYS A 87 -9.29 11.71 -6.23
C CYS A 87 -9.80 10.28 -6.36
N ASP A 88 -9.39 9.59 -7.42
CA ASP A 88 -9.49 8.13 -7.51
C ASP A 88 -8.13 7.48 -7.21
N VAL A 89 -8.07 6.15 -7.30
CA VAL A 89 -6.84 5.38 -7.01
C VAL A 89 -5.69 5.78 -7.94
N GLN A 90 -5.97 5.98 -9.23
CA GLN A 90 -4.93 6.34 -10.20
C GLN A 90 -4.44 7.77 -9.96
N THR A 91 -5.36 8.70 -9.71
CA THR A 91 -5.06 10.09 -9.37
C THR A 91 -4.23 10.18 -8.09
N LEU A 92 -4.51 9.36 -7.08
CA LEU A 92 -3.71 9.28 -5.85
C LEU A 92 -2.27 8.84 -6.16
N ILE A 93 -2.10 7.83 -7.02
CA ILE A 93 -0.78 7.30 -7.39
C ILE A 93 0.04 8.32 -8.20
N GLU A 94 -0.61 9.05 -9.11
CA GLU A 94 0.09 9.95 -10.04
C GLU A 94 0.28 11.37 -9.49
N ARG A 95 -0.66 11.87 -8.69
CA ARG A 95 -0.75 13.28 -8.29
C ARG A 95 -1.09 13.48 -6.82
N GLY A 96 -1.34 12.40 -6.10
CA GLY A 96 -1.75 12.47 -4.71
C GLY A 96 -0.58 12.79 -3.78
N PRO A 97 -0.88 13.13 -2.51
CA PRO A 97 0.15 13.31 -1.50
C PRO A 97 0.91 12.00 -1.25
N GLU A 98 2.24 12.02 -1.40
CA GLU A 98 3.09 10.84 -1.22
C GLU A 98 2.89 10.18 0.16
N GLU A 99 2.80 11.00 1.21
CA GLU A 99 2.61 10.55 2.59
C GLU A 99 1.31 9.77 2.80
N LEU A 100 0.25 10.14 2.08
CA LEU A 100 -1.02 9.42 2.11
C LEU A 100 -0.93 8.10 1.36
N GLY A 101 -0.25 8.09 0.21
CA GLY A 101 0.03 6.86 -0.53
C GLY A 101 0.78 5.83 0.33
N LYS A 102 1.83 6.27 1.04
CA LYS A 102 2.59 5.45 1.98
C LYS A 102 1.73 4.92 3.14
N GLU A 103 0.90 5.78 3.74
CA GLU A 103 -0.01 5.38 4.82
C GLU A 103 -0.98 4.28 4.37
N ILE A 104 -1.58 4.43 3.20
CA ILE A 104 -2.52 3.46 2.65
C ILE A 104 -1.81 2.16 2.29
N ALA A 105 -0.63 2.23 1.64
CA ALA A 105 0.16 1.06 1.32
C ALA A 105 0.55 0.27 2.58
N GLU A 106 0.93 0.97 3.66
CA GLU A 106 1.22 0.34 4.95
C GLU A 106 -0.03 -0.34 5.54
N ALA A 107 -1.20 0.31 5.50
CA ALA A 107 -2.45 -0.29 5.96
C ALA A 107 -2.78 -1.58 5.19
N ILE A 108 -2.56 -1.60 3.87
CA ILE A 108 -2.74 -2.79 3.02
C ILE A 108 -1.74 -3.90 3.41
N ARG A 109 -0.46 -3.56 3.63
CA ARG A 109 0.57 -4.51 4.10
C ARG A 109 0.18 -5.14 5.44
N ARG A 110 -0.35 -4.35 6.38
CA ARG A 110 -0.81 -4.84 7.68
C ARG A 110 -1.97 -5.82 7.55
N GLU A 111 -2.97 -5.52 6.70
CA GLU A 111 -4.07 -6.47 6.43
C GLU A 111 -3.57 -7.81 5.85
N CYS A 112 -2.50 -7.79 5.04
CA CYS A 112 -1.88 -9.01 4.53
C CYS A 112 -1.24 -9.85 5.65
N ARG A 113 -0.53 -9.22 6.58
CA ARG A 113 0.16 -9.89 7.72
C ARG A 113 -0.81 -10.43 8.76
N LEU A 114 -1.86 -9.67 9.10
CA LEU A 114 -2.90 -10.09 10.06
C LEU A 114 -3.55 -11.42 9.63
N GLY A 115 -3.80 -11.61 8.33
CA GLY A 115 -4.32 -12.88 7.80
C GLY A 115 -3.37 -14.08 7.92
N GLU A 116 -2.10 -13.90 8.27
CA GLU A 116 -1.15 -14.97 8.61
C GLU A 116 -1.14 -15.28 10.11
N GLU A 117 -1.23 -14.25 10.96
CA GLU A 117 -1.26 -14.37 12.43
C GLU A 117 -2.62 -14.89 12.94
N GLU A 118 -3.74 -14.40 12.39
CA GLU A 118 -5.09 -14.89 12.70
C GLU A 118 -5.32 -16.36 12.23
N ARG A 119 -4.51 -16.88 11.30
CA ARG A 119 -4.57 -18.29 10.86
C ARG A 119 -3.80 -19.26 11.74
N LYS A 120 -2.93 -18.76 12.62
CA LYS A 120 -2.10 -19.58 13.52
C LYS A 120 -2.73 -19.78 14.90
N ASN A 121 -3.85 -19.10 15.20
CA ASN A 121 -4.67 -19.29 16.40
C ASN A 121 -6.01 -19.93 16.06
#